data_AF-C4R802-F1
#
_entry.id   AF-C4R802-F1
#
_cell.length_a   1.000
_cell.length_b   1.000
_cell.length_c   1.000
_cell.angle_alpha   90.00
_cell.angle_beta   90.00
_cell.angle_gamma   90.00
#
_symmetry.space_group_name_H-M   'P 1'
#
loop_
_entity.id
_entity.type
_entity.pdbx_description
1 polymer ?
#
loop_
_entity_poly.entity_id
_entity_poly.type
_entity_poly.pdbx_seq_one_letter_code
_entity_poly.pdbx_strand_id
1 'polypeptide(L)'
;MARLEAAAEAYVDNSTTFDSFGLDPRILQAINELGYEHPTLVQAKAIPLALQEKRDVIAKASTGTGKTAAYCIPILQSILSNNNRTPGIQAVILVPTRELSVQVDKFLDSLTSFCSKKVKCLNLSNSVSEQIHLAQLSELPEIVISTPTKLLQLLKKSSKVNLSQLKYFVIDEVDLIFSYGYDDDLKELTELYLNLQNKIQVFLMSATMNEDVEQLKALYCKAPAVLKLNDDAIKSSNLVQYYCKTGELEKFLLSYVIFKLNLIKGKTLIFVNNIDRGYRLKLFLEQFGIKSCLLNNELPLSSRMHTVDQFNKNVYRLLIATDESSVGEEREEDFLEEANETETNADEKVAEKKSTENNTEKTEENEDGEEEIEEEEKINSKSSKQRDSGFSRGVDFKNVACVLNFDLPTTAKSYVHRVGRTARAGKSGMALSFVVEKRLWNKHIASNLKSAKRDEKILARIMTAQGRIGSKLEPYHFNESQVEGFRYRMEDAFRAVTATAIRNARIKEIKQEIMVNEKLQRHFEENPQDLLSLRHDKELHPNRVQPHLKRVPDYLLPKGARSHPTVGFVPFKNTNPNKHEKRGPRGGVRKRVNPLKKFKR
;
A
#
# COMPACT_ATOMS: atom_id res chain seq x y z
N MET A 1 -3.83 23.00 21.38
CA MET A 1 -3.79 21.55 21.63
C MET A 1 -4.59 20.87 20.53
N ALA A 2 -3.92 20.19 19.59
CA ALA A 2 -4.63 19.43 18.57
C ALA A 2 -5.16 18.15 19.23
N ARG A 3 -6.48 17.94 19.23
CA ARG A 3 -7.06 16.65 19.64
C ARG A 3 -6.43 15.55 18.77
N LEU A 4 -5.82 14.54 19.39
CA LEU A 4 -5.41 13.32 18.71
C LEU A 4 -6.65 12.70 18.04
N GLU A 5 -6.49 12.14 16.84
CA GLU A 5 -7.62 11.53 16.11
C GLU A 5 -8.23 10.41 16.96
N ALA A 6 -9.46 10.60 17.44
CA ALA A 6 -10.19 9.58 18.15
C ALA A 6 -10.42 8.36 17.25
N ALA A 7 -10.42 7.16 17.85
CA ALA A 7 -10.77 5.95 17.13
C ALA A 7 -12.18 6.08 16.54
N ALA A 8 -12.43 5.46 15.38
CA ALA A 8 -13.77 5.49 14.80
C ALA A 8 -14.77 4.87 15.79
N GLU A 9 -15.95 5.46 15.92
CA GLU A 9 -17.01 5.08 16.88
C GLU A 9 -17.35 3.59 16.80
N ALA A 10 -17.25 2.99 15.61
CA ALA A 10 -17.47 1.57 15.38
C ALA A 10 -16.49 0.63 16.11
N TYR A 11 -15.35 1.15 16.58
CA TYR A 11 -14.36 0.41 17.36
C TYR A 11 -14.46 0.66 18.86
N VAL A 12 -15.35 1.54 19.31
CA VAL A 12 -15.51 1.89 20.73
C VAL A 12 -16.41 0.87 21.42
N ASP A 13 -15.98 0.40 22.59
CA ASP A 13 -16.78 -0.48 23.43
C ASP A 13 -17.54 0.33 24.48
N ASN A 14 -18.78 0.69 24.17
CA ASN A 14 -19.64 1.46 25.08
C ASN A 14 -20.06 0.68 26.33
N SER A 15 -19.82 -0.63 26.39
CA SER A 15 -20.16 -1.45 27.57
C SER A 15 -19.10 -1.36 28.67
N THR A 16 -17.91 -0.83 28.36
CA THR A 16 -16.78 -0.74 29.29
C THR A 16 -16.30 0.72 29.45
N THR A 17 -15.66 1.00 30.59
CA THR A 17 -15.10 2.32 30.92
C THR A 17 -13.66 2.16 31.40
N PHE A 18 -12.82 3.17 31.20
CA PHE A 18 -11.42 3.10 31.65
C PHE A 18 -11.28 2.96 33.17
N ASP A 19 -12.22 3.50 33.95
CA ASP A 19 -12.28 3.34 35.41
C ASP A 19 -12.41 1.87 35.83
N SER A 20 -13.07 1.03 35.01
CA SER A 20 -13.26 -0.40 35.31
C SER A 20 -11.94 -1.19 35.34
N PHE A 21 -10.86 -0.66 34.75
CA PHE A 21 -9.56 -1.32 34.71
C PHE A 21 -8.70 -1.09 35.97
N GLY A 22 -9.15 -0.24 36.91
CA GLY A 22 -8.39 0.04 38.14
C GLY A 22 -7.06 0.75 37.89
N LEU A 23 -7.03 1.69 36.94
CA LEU A 23 -5.83 2.44 36.56
C LEU A 23 -5.46 3.50 37.61
N ASP A 24 -4.18 3.88 37.63
CA ASP A 24 -3.67 4.99 38.43
C ASP A 24 -4.41 6.29 38.05
N PRO A 25 -4.82 7.13 39.04
CA PRO A 25 -5.58 8.35 38.77
C PRO A 25 -4.92 9.30 37.77
N ARG A 26 -3.59 9.32 37.68
CA ARG A 26 -2.85 10.15 36.73
C ARG A 26 -3.01 9.68 35.29
N ILE A 27 -3.11 8.36 35.08
CA ILE A 27 -3.36 7.79 33.76
C ILE A 27 -4.80 8.11 33.34
N LEU A 28 -5.78 7.93 34.24
CA LEU A 28 -7.17 8.27 33.98
C LEU A 28 -7.34 9.76 33.63
N GLN A 29 -6.65 10.65 34.35
CA GLN A 29 -6.64 12.08 34.06
C GLN A 29 -6.10 12.38 32.66
N ALA A 30 -5.00 11.73 32.25
CA ALA A 30 -4.44 11.87 30.91
C ALA A 30 -5.41 11.37 29.81
N ILE A 31 -6.05 10.22 30.03
CA ILE A 31 -7.05 9.63 29.13
C ILE A 31 -8.23 10.59 28.93
N ASN A 32 -8.71 11.21 30.01
CA ASN A 32 -9.78 12.20 29.97
C ASN A 32 -9.38 13.48 29.21
N GLU A 33 -8.14 13.97 29.39
CA GLU A 33 -7.63 15.13 28.64
C GLU A 33 -7.46 14.83 27.14
N LEU A 34 -7.11 13.60 26.80
CA LEU A 34 -7.08 13.10 25.42
C LEU A 34 -8.48 13.00 24.80
N GLY A 35 -9.55 13.03 25.61
CA GLY A 35 -10.94 12.95 25.17
C GLY A 35 -11.38 11.52 24.84
N TYR A 36 -10.76 10.51 25.45
CA TYR A 36 -11.17 9.12 25.28
C TYR A 36 -12.19 8.75 26.36
N GLU A 37 -13.47 8.81 26.00
CA GLU A 37 -14.57 8.51 26.92
C GLU A 37 -14.66 7.00 27.22
N HIS A 38 -14.47 6.17 26.20
CA HIS A 38 -14.60 4.72 26.27
C HIS A 38 -13.40 4.02 25.60
N PRO A 39 -12.99 2.84 26.09
CA PRO A 39 -11.94 2.06 25.46
C PRO A 39 -12.40 1.49 24.12
N THR A 40 -11.47 1.26 23.20
CA THR A 40 -11.76 0.52 21.98
C THR A 40 -11.87 -0.98 22.25
N LEU A 41 -12.47 -1.75 21.34
CA LEU A 41 -12.62 -3.21 21.45
C LEU A 41 -11.28 -3.93 21.67
N VAL A 42 -10.18 -3.43 21.09
CA VAL A 42 -8.84 -4.00 21.34
C VAL A 42 -8.36 -3.66 22.75
N GLN A 43 -8.59 -2.42 23.21
CA GLN A 43 -8.19 -1.96 24.54
C GLN A 43 -8.99 -2.69 25.64
N ALA A 44 -10.31 -2.78 25.48
CA ALA A 44 -11.21 -3.43 26.43
C ALA A 44 -10.86 -4.90 26.69
N LYS A 45 -10.33 -5.60 25.68
CA LYS A 45 -9.87 -6.99 25.83
C LYS A 45 -8.40 -7.08 26.24
N ALA A 46 -7.51 -6.30 25.63
CA ALA A 46 -6.08 -6.41 25.86
C ALA A 46 -5.64 -5.90 27.24
N ILE A 47 -6.22 -4.79 27.72
CA ILE A 47 -5.80 -4.16 28.98
C ILE A 47 -6.03 -5.10 30.18
N PRO A 48 -7.20 -5.73 30.37
CA PRO A 48 -7.40 -6.69 31.46
C PRO A 48 -6.50 -7.92 31.36
N LEU A 49 -6.34 -8.50 30.16
CA LEU A 49 -5.45 -9.64 29.93
C LEU A 49 -3.99 -9.32 30.31
N ALA A 50 -3.54 -8.11 29.98
CA ALA A 50 -2.21 -7.64 30.30
C ALA A 50 -2.04 -7.35 31.80
N LEU A 51 -2.99 -6.65 32.42
CA LEU A 51 -2.86 -6.19 33.80
C LEU A 51 -3.18 -7.25 34.85
N GLN A 52 -4.28 -7.98 34.67
CA GLN A 52 -4.85 -8.89 35.66
C GLN A 52 -4.29 -10.30 35.47
N GLU A 53 -4.36 -10.83 34.25
CA GLU A 53 -3.89 -12.19 33.95
C GLU A 53 -2.38 -12.27 33.70
N LYS A 54 -1.70 -11.13 33.51
CA LYS A 54 -0.26 -11.06 33.20
C LYS A 54 0.15 -11.92 32.01
N ARG A 55 -0.72 -12.06 31.01
CA ARG A 55 -0.47 -12.85 29.80
C ARG A 55 0.19 -12.04 28.70
N ASP A 56 0.97 -12.69 27.86
CA ASP A 56 1.42 -12.10 26.59
C ASP A 56 0.21 -11.86 25.69
N VAL A 57 0.24 -10.79 24.91
CA VAL A 57 -0.89 -10.37 24.07
C VAL A 57 -0.45 -10.32 22.62
N ILE A 58 -1.18 -11.04 21.77
CA ILE A 58 -1.05 -10.93 20.31
C ILE A 58 -2.35 -10.37 19.79
N ALA A 59 -2.35 -9.15 19.27
CA ALA A 59 -3.56 -8.53 18.73
C ALA A 59 -3.47 -8.35 17.22
N LYS A 60 -4.42 -8.99 16.52
CA LYS A 60 -4.72 -8.72 15.13
C LYS A 60 -5.74 -7.59 15.05
N ALA A 61 -5.30 -6.39 14.70
CA ALA A 61 -6.16 -5.23 14.55
C ALA A 61 -5.62 -4.22 13.51
N SER A 62 -6.53 -3.61 12.75
CA SER A 62 -6.19 -2.56 11.77
C SER A 62 -5.60 -1.30 12.41
N THR A 63 -4.94 -0.46 11.61
CA THR A 63 -4.48 0.87 12.06
C THR A 63 -5.68 1.74 12.48
N GLY A 64 -5.49 2.57 13.50
CA GLY A 64 -6.56 3.44 14.03
C GLY A 64 -7.57 2.75 14.96
N THR A 65 -7.38 1.47 15.28
CA THR A 65 -8.21 0.73 16.26
C THR A 65 -7.81 0.96 17.72
N GLY A 66 -6.75 1.74 17.96
CA GLY A 66 -6.26 2.06 19.31
C GLY A 66 -5.24 1.06 19.88
N LYS A 67 -4.51 0.31 19.02
CA LYS A 67 -3.44 -0.64 19.39
C LYS A 67 -2.40 -0.04 20.34
N THR A 68 -1.97 1.19 20.08
CA THR A 68 -0.94 1.88 20.88
C THR A 68 -1.34 2.01 22.34
N ALA A 69 -2.56 2.48 22.62
CA ALA A 69 -3.05 2.58 23.99
C ALA A 69 -3.20 1.20 24.66
N ALA A 70 -3.52 0.16 23.89
CA ALA A 70 -3.72 -1.19 24.41
C ALA A 70 -2.45 -1.80 25.05
N TYR A 71 -1.25 -1.42 24.59
CA TYR A 71 0.01 -1.80 25.26
C TYR A 71 0.60 -0.68 26.13
N CYS A 72 0.45 0.60 25.77
CA CYS A 72 1.02 1.70 26.56
C CYS A 72 0.39 1.81 27.96
N ILE A 73 -0.94 1.67 28.08
CA ILE A 73 -1.66 1.78 29.35
C ILE A 73 -1.19 0.71 30.35
N PRO A 74 -1.18 -0.60 30.03
CA PRO A 74 -0.76 -1.62 31.00
C PRO A 74 0.72 -1.48 31.40
N ILE A 75 1.59 -1.10 30.46
CA ILE A 75 3.01 -0.83 30.74
C ILE A 75 3.13 0.32 31.75
N LEU A 76 2.49 1.45 31.47
CA LEU A 76 2.56 2.63 32.33
C LEU A 76 1.99 2.36 33.73
N GLN A 77 0.85 1.67 33.80
CA GLN A 77 0.23 1.26 35.06
C GLN A 77 1.17 0.43 35.93
N SER A 78 1.88 -0.54 35.34
CA SER A 78 2.82 -1.36 36.09
C SER A 78 4.08 -0.62 36.53
N ILE A 79 4.56 0.33 35.73
CA ILE A 79 5.71 1.18 36.11
C ILE A 79 5.32 2.07 37.30
N LEU A 80 4.11 2.63 37.30
CA LEU A 80 3.62 3.50 38.37
C LEU A 80 3.26 2.75 39.66
N SER A 81 2.75 1.52 39.56
CA SER A 81 2.37 0.68 40.71
C SER A 81 3.57 0.15 41.50
N ASN A 82 4.77 0.16 40.91
CA ASN A 82 5.96 -0.39 41.54
C ASN A 82 6.68 0.66 42.40
N ASN A 83 6.47 0.62 43.72
CA ASN A 83 7.06 1.57 44.66
C ASN A 83 8.58 1.38 44.86
N ASN A 84 9.10 0.16 44.69
CA ASN A 84 10.53 -0.14 44.76
C ASN A 84 11.16 0.01 43.36
N ARG A 85 11.68 1.21 43.08
CA ARG A 85 12.26 1.56 41.79
C ARG A 85 13.71 1.08 41.72
N THR A 86 13.95 0.02 40.95
CA THR A 86 15.29 -0.23 40.40
C THR A 86 15.46 0.65 39.15
N PRO A 87 16.51 1.49 39.08
CA PRO A 87 16.82 2.24 37.88
C PRO A 87 17.11 1.28 36.72
N GLY A 88 16.53 1.54 35.55
CA GLY A 88 16.74 0.72 34.37
C GLY A 88 15.59 0.78 33.37
N ILE A 89 15.86 0.32 32.16
CA ILE A 89 14.88 0.21 31.08
C ILE A 89 13.90 -0.91 31.43
N GLN A 90 12.64 -0.55 31.65
CA GLN A 90 11.57 -1.49 32.03
C GLN A 90 10.72 -1.91 30.82
N ALA A 91 10.64 -1.06 29.80
CA ALA A 91 9.90 -1.34 28.58
C ALA A 91 10.69 -0.95 27.32
N VAL A 92 10.66 -1.82 26.31
CA VAL A 92 11.17 -1.54 24.96
C VAL A 92 10.02 -1.70 23.99
N ILE A 93 9.79 -0.67 23.17
CA ILE A 93 8.79 -0.64 22.12
C ILE A 93 9.50 -0.56 20.77
N LEU A 94 9.45 -1.66 20.03
CA LEU A 94 9.97 -1.75 18.67
C LEU A 94 8.89 -1.39 17.66
N VAL A 95 9.23 -0.48 16.76
CA VAL A 95 8.38 -0.04 15.65
C VAL A 95 9.15 -0.16 14.34
N PRO A 96 8.47 -0.40 13.20
CA PRO A 96 9.12 -0.54 11.90
C PRO A 96 9.72 0.76 11.34
N THR A 97 9.14 1.92 11.67
CA THR A 97 9.52 3.18 11.03
C THR A 97 9.74 4.30 12.04
N ARG A 98 10.56 5.28 11.67
CA ARG A 98 10.79 6.50 12.45
C ARG A 98 9.50 7.30 12.59
N GLU A 99 8.67 7.35 11.56
CA GLU A 99 7.41 8.09 11.59
C GLU A 99 6.45 7.49 12.62
N LEU A 100 6.40 6.16 12.72
CA LEU A 100 5.60 5.48 13.72
C LEU A 100 6.20 5.66 15.12
N SER A 101 7.53 5.66 15.25
CA SER A 101 8.18 5.94 16.54
C SER A 101 7.78 7.29 17.10
N VAL A 102 7.77 8.34 16.26
CA VAL A 102 7.35 9.69 16.64
C VAL A 102 5.86 9.74 17.02
N GLN A 103 5.01 8.91 16.40
CA GLN A 103 3.59 8.84 16.77
C GLN A 103 3.40 8.20 18.15
N VAL A 104 4.10 7.09 18.42
CA VAL A 104 4.07 6.42 19.73
C VAL A 104 4.65 7.32 20.82
N ASP A 105 5.76 8.01 20.53
CA ASP A 105 6.42 8.96 21.44
C ASP A 105 5.48 10.09 21.84
N LYS A 106 4.85 10.77 20.88
CA LYS A 106 3.85 11.81 21.15
C LYS A 106 2.65 11.30 21.95
N PHE A 107 2.23 10.06 21.69
CA PHE A 107 1.14 9.45 22.42
C PHE A 107 1.54 9.18 23.88
N LEU A 108 2.73 8.62 24.11
CA LEU A 108 3.27 8.43 25.46
C LEU A 108 3.49 9.75 26.19
N ASP A 109 4.00 10.79 25.53
CA ASP A 109 4.14 12.14 26.12
C ASP A 109 2.79 12.66 26.62
N SER A 110 1.74 12.47 25.84
CA SER A 110 0.39 12.89 26.21
C SER A 110 -0.16 12.05 27.38
N LEU A 111 0.05 10.73 27.34
CA LEU A 111 -0.39 9.79 28.37
C LEU A 111 0.39 9.96 29.69
N THR A 112 1.63 10.42 29.63
CA THR A 112 2.52 10.62 30.79
C THR A 112 2.55 12.06 31.29
N SER A 113 1.74 12.96 30.73
CA SER A 113 1.62 14.38 31.13
C SER A 113 1.53 14.58 32.66
N PHE A 114 0.72 13.76 33.33
CA PHE A 114 0.52 13.81 34.79
C PHE A 114 1.48 12.93 35.60
N CYS A 115 2.41 12.22 34.96
CA CYS A 115 3.41 11.36 35.62
C CYS A 115 4.84 11.47 35.07
N SER A 116 5.14 12.53 34.32
CA SER A 116 6.44 12.81 33.68
C SER A 116 7.63 12.85 34.64
N LYS A 117 7.42 13.28 35.89
CA LYS A 117 8.47 13.24 36.95
C LYS A 117 8.85 11.81 37.35
N LYS A 118 7.98 10.85 37.06
CA LYS A 118 8.07 9.45 37.51
C LYS A 118 8.39 8.48 36.39
N VAL A 119 8.16 8.84 35.13
CA VAL A 119 8.37 7.98 33.97
C VAL A 119 9.02 8.82 32.88
N LYS A 120 10.24 8.46 32.49
CA LYS A 120 10.95 9.03 31.36
C LYS A 120 10.81 8.10 30.15
N CYS A 121 10.37 8.67 29.04
CA CYS A 121 10.35 8.00 27.74
C CYS A 121 11.49 8.53 26.87
N LEU A 122 12.11 7.67 26.07
CA LEU A 122 13.16 8.05 25.13
C LEU A 122 12.94 7.39 23.76
N ASN A 123 12.80 8.22 22.73
CA ASN A 123 12.72 7.77 21.34
C ASN A 123 14.08 7.88 20.63
N LEU A 124 14.68 6.73 20.32
CA LEU A 124 16.00 6.61 19.71
C LEU A 124 16.01 6.76 18.19
N SER A 125 14.84 6.82 17.56
CA SER A 125 14.71 6.93 16.11
C SER A 125 14.66 8.39 15.62
N ASN A 126 14.75 9.37 16.53
CA ASN A 126 14.80 10.79 16.19
C ASN A 126 16.12 11.16 15.47
N SER A 127 16.10 12.23 14.67
CA SER A 127 17.28 12.72 13.93
C SER A 127 18.21 13.53 14.82
N VAL A 128 18.75 12.88 15.85
CA VAL A 128 19.74 13.45 16.76
C VAL A 128 21.04 12.66 16.63
N SER A 129 22.17 13.27 16.96
CA SER A 129 23.45 12.59 16.90
C SER A 129 23.49 11.39 17.85
N GLU A 130 24.22 10.35 17.45
CA GLU A 130 24.32 9.12 18.24
C GLU A 130 24.90 9.35 19.64
N GLN A 131 25.79 10.33 19.78
CA GLN A 131 26.39 10.71 21.07
C GLN A 131 25.34 11.22 22.06
N ILE A 132 24.35 11.97 21.57
CA ILE A 132 23.26 12.46 22.43
C ILE A 132 22.37 11.29 22.85
N HIS A 133 22.02 10.38 21.94
CA HIS A 133 21.25 9.18 22.31
C HIS A 133 21.99 8.30 23.33
N LEU A 134 23.30 8.13 23.20
CA LEU A 134 24.11 7.40 24.18
C LEU A 134 24.13 8.10 25.55
N ALA A 135 24.19 9.44 25.57
CA ALA A 135 24.09 10.21 26.82
C ALA A 135 22.71 10.06 27.47
N GLN A 136 21.63 10.17 26.69
CA GLN A 136 20.26 10.01 27.19
C GLN A 136 19.98 8.57 27.67
N LEU A 137 20.49 7.55 26.98
CA LEU A 137 20.40 6.17 27.42
C LEU A 137 21.16 5.91 28.72
N SER A 138 22.25 6.65 28.96
CA SER A 138 23.01 6.58 30.21
C SER A 138 22.23 7.12 31.41
N GLU A 139 21.16 7.91 31.19
CA GLU A 139 20.22 8.30 32.25
C GLU A 139 19.23 7.20 32.65
N LEU A 140 19.24 6.05 31.95
CA LEU A 140 18.38 4.88 32.20
C LEU A 140 16.87 5.22 32.19
N PRO A 141 16.32 5.68 31.05
CA PRO A 141 14.88 5.93 30.91
C PRO A 141 14.07 4.64 31.13
N GLU A 142 12.86 4.75 31.70
CA GLU A 142 12.00 3.59 31.95
C GLU A 142 11.42 2.98 30.67
N ILE A 143 11.12 3.80 29.66
CA ILE A 143 10.55 3.36 28.38
C ILE A 143 11.45 3.82 27.23
N VAL A 144 11.82 2.89 26.35
CA VAL A 144 12.58 3.16 25.12
C VAL A 144 11.74 2.80 23.90
N ILE A 145 11.62 3.73 22.95
CA ILE A 145 11.00 3.53 21.64
C ILE A 145 12.10 3.57 20.58
N SER A 146 12.13 2.58 19.69
CA SER A 146 13.15 2.54 18.62
C SER A 146 12.73 1.65 17.46
N THR A 147 13.42 1.80 16.33
CA THR A 147 13.52 0.74 15.32
C THR A 147 14.52 -0.35 15.78
N PRO A 148 14.37 -1.62 15.34
CA PRO A 148 15.24 -2.72 15.75
C PRO A 148 16.73 -2.44 15.51
N THR A 149 17.10 -2.05 14.29
CA THR A 149 18.49 -1.73 13.93
C THR A 149 19.09 -0.65 14.82
N LYS A 150 18.33 0.41 15.11
CA LYS A 150 18.87 1.56 15.85
C LYS A 150 19.11 1.22 17.31
N LEU A 151 18.22 0.42 17.92
CA LEU A 151 18.38 -0.05 19.28
C LEU A 151 19.61 -0.98 19.37
N LEU A 152 19.72 -1.95 18.46
CA LEU A 152 20.84 -2.88 18.41
C LEU A 152 22.18 -2.14 18.23
N GLN A 153 22.23 -1.17 17.30
CA GLN A 153 23.43 -0.35 17.04
C GLN A 153 23.88 0.41 18.30
N LEU A 154 22.94 0.99 19.05
CA LEU A 154 23.24 1.74 20.26
C LEU A 154 23.65 0.83 21.42
N LEU A 155 22.98 -0.31 21.59
CA LEU A 155 23.33 -1.31 22.61
C LEU A 155 24.73 -1.90 22.40
N LYS A 156 25.14 -2.16 21.15
CA LYS A 156 26.49 -2.61 20.81
C LYS A 156 27.58 -1.60 21.19
N LYS A 157 27.26 -0.30 21.11
CA LYS A 157 28.22 0.79 21.42
C LYS A 157 28.22 1.17 22.90
N SER A 158 27.11 0.94 23.61
CA SER A 158 26.99 1.29 25.02
C SER A 158 27.44 0.13 25.92
N SER A 159 28.53 0.31 26.66
CA SER A 159 28.97 -0.69 27.66
C SER A 159 28.18 -0.63 28.98
N LYS A 160 27.46 0.48 29.24
CA LYS A 160 26.76 0.74 30.51
C LYS A 160 25.28 0.40 30.50
N VAL A 161 24.67 0.24 29.32
CA VAL A 161 23.23 0.05 29.18
C VAL A 161 22.94 -1.43 28.96
N ASN A 162 22.08 -1.99 29.79
CA ASN A 162 21.62 -3.37 29.64
C ASN A 162 20.09 -3.45 29.81
N LEU A 163 19.50 -4.52 29.30
CA LEU A 163 18.07 -4.79 29.38
C LEU A 163 17.73 -5.75 30.53
N SER A 164 18.55 -5.79 31.59
CA SER A 164 18.35 -6.74 32.70
C SER A 164 17.06 -6.50 33.50
N GLN A 165 16.61 -5.24 33.56
CA GLN A 165 15.38 -4.83 34.27
C GLN A 165 14.14 -4.82 33.35
N LEU A 166 14.27 -5.32 32.12
CA LEU A 166 13.18 -5.31 31.15
C LEU A 166 12.04 -6.22 31.64
N LYS A 167 10.84 -5.66 31.67
CA LYS A 167 9.59 -6.36 32.02
C LYS A 167 8.62 -6.43 30.85
N TYR A 168 8.75 -5.50 29.91
CA TYR A 168 7.83 -5.34 28.79
C TYR A 168 8.59 -5.26 27.48
N PHE A 169 8.20 -6.10 26.54
CA PHE A 169 8.74 -6.08 25.18
C PHE A 169 7.60 -6.01 24.18
N VAL A 170 7.57 -4.92 23.41
CA VAL A 170 6.50 -4.66 22.43
C VAL A 170 7.10 -4.65 21.04
N ILE A 171 6.44 -5.34 20.13
CA ILE A 171 6.68 -5.26 18.70
C ILE A 171 5.38 -4.78 18.05
N ASP A 172 5.37 -3.52 17.61
CA ASP A 172 4.23 -2.90 16.95
C ASP A 172 4.37 -2.99 15.41
N GLU A 173 3.26 -3.24 14.73
CA GLU A 173 3.19 -3.54 13.30
C GLU A 173 4.20 -4.63 12.87
N VAL A 174 4.08 -5.81 13.48
CA VAL A 174 4.97 -6.97 13.25
C VAL A 174 5.11 -7.30 11.75
N ASP A 175 4.02 -7.27 11.00
CA ASP A 175 4.00 -7.55 9.57
C ASP A 175 4.91 -6.60 8.76
N LEU A 176 5.12 -5.39 9.27
CA LEU A 176 6.02 -4.43 8.65
C LEU A 176 7.47 -4.68 9.04
N ILE A 177 7.72 -5.10 10.27
CA ILE A 177 9.09 -5.28 10.77
C ILE A 177 9.86 -6.31 9.95
N PHE A 178 9.21 -7.42 9.55
CA PHE A 178 9.79 -8.38 8.60
C PHE A 178 9.94 -7.82 7.20
N SER A 179 8.94 -7.06 6.72
CA SER A 179 8.99 -6.41 5.40
C SER A 179 10.17 -5.42 5.28
N TYR A 180 10.60 -4.81 6.39
CA TYR A 180 11.78 -3.93 6.43
C TYR A 180 13.12 -4.68 6.60
N GLY A 181 13.10 -6.01 6.69
CA GLY A 181 14.30 -6.84 6.80
C GLY A 181 14.98 -6.75 8.17
N TYR A 182 14.22 -6.52 9.24
CA TYR A 182 14.76 -6.46 10.62
C TYR A 182 14.98 -7.83 11.26
N ASP A 183 14.89 -8.92 10.50
CA ASP A 183 14.90 -10.30 11.02
C ASP A 183 16.20 -10.63 11.75
N ASP A 184 17.33 -10.30 11.12
CA ASP A 184 18.65 -10.56 11.68
C ASP A 184 18.92 -9.65 12.89
N ASP A 185 18.49 -8.39 12.83
CA ASP A 185 18.57 -7.45 13.95
C ASP A 185 17.77 -7.95 15.16
N LEU A 186 16.56 -8.49 14.94
CA LEU A 186 15.73 -9.04 16.00
C LEU A 186 16.32 -10.32 16.62
N LYS A 187 16.83 -11.23 15.79
CA LYS A 187 17.50 -12.45 16.28
C LYS A 187 18.72 -12.08 17.14
N GLU A 188 19.57 -11.18 16.64
CA GLU A 188 20.76 -10.76 17.37
C GLU A 188 20.40 -10.01 18.67
N LEU A 189 19.37 -9.15 18.63
CA LEU A 189 18.86 -8.49 19.84
C LEU A 189 18.35 -9.51 20.87
N THR A 190 17.70 -10.58 20.39
CA THR A 190 17.20 -11.67 21.24
C THR A 190 18.33 -12.45 21.90
N GLU A 191 19.30 -12.90 21.11
CA GLU A 191 20.40 -13.74 21.57
C GLU A 191 21.36 -13.00 22.52
N LEU A 192 21.63 -11.72 22.25
CA LEU A 192 22.65 -10.96 22.98
C LEU A 192 22.11 -10.14 24.15
N TYR A 193 20.86 -9.65 24.06
CA TYR A 193 20.36 -8.63 25.00
C TYR A 193 19.05 -8.99 25.70
N LEU A 194 18.20 -9.85 25.12
CA LEU A 194 16.95 -10.27 25.76
C LEU A 194 17.14 -11.56 26.54
N ASN A 195 17.12 -11.47 27.86
CA ASN A 195 17.03 -12.66 28.69
C ASN A 195 15.56 -13.14 28.79
N LEU A 196 15.14 -13.99 27.85
CA LEU A 196 13.78 -14.57 27.80
C LEU A 196 13.48 -15.52 28.97
N GLN A 197 14.46 -15.85 29.81
CA GLN A 197 14.21 -16.59 31.06
C GLN A 197 13.58 -15.69 32.13
N ASN A 198 13.77 -14.37 32.05
CA ASN A 198 13.07 -13.41 32.91
C ASN A 198 11.58 -13.40 32.57
N LYS A 199 10.73 -13.06 33.55
CA LYS A 199 9.28 -12.89 33.38
C LYS A 199 8.98 -11.60 32.62
N ILE A 200 9.31 -11.57 31.33
CA ILE A 200 8.99 -10.49 30.39
C ILE A 200 7.60 -10.75 29.83
N GLN A 201 6.71 -9.75 29.89
CA GLN A 201 5.43 -9.77 29.19
C GLN A 201 5.60 -9.19 27.79
N VAL A 202 5.14 -9.92 26.78
CA VAL A 202 5.31 -9.57 25.37
C VAL A 202 4.00 -9.12 24.74
N PHE A 203 4.09 -8.08 23.91
CA PHE A 203 2.99 -7.58 23.08
C PHE A 203 3.38 -7.64 21.61
N LEU A 204 2.65 -8.41 20.81
CA LEU A 204 2.79 -8.43 19.36
C LEU A 204 1.53 -7.82 18.73
N MET A 205 1.68 -6.66 18.10
CA MET A 205 0.58 -5.95 17.46
C MET A 205 0.75 -6.03 15.95
N SER A 206 -0.25 -6.51 15.22
CA SER A 206 -0.18 -6.66 13.75
C SER A 206 -1.53 -6.46 13.11
N ALA A 207 -1.57 -6.00 11.85
CA ALA A 207 -2.80 -6.00 11.07
C ALA A 207 -3.17 -7.40 10.57
N THR A 208 -2.19 -8.29 10.43
CA THR A 208 -2.36 -9.62 9.83
C THR A 208 -1.86 -10.73 10.76
N MET A 209 -2.32 -11.95 10.53
CA MET A 209 -1.79 -13.16 11.15
C MET A 209 -1.18 -13.99 10.03
N ASN A 210 0.11 -13.85 9.82
CA ASN A 210 0.91 -14.58 8.84
C ASN A 210 1.94 -15.47 9.56
N GLU A 211 2.71 -16.22 8.78
CA GLU A 211 3.79 -17.07 9.30
C GLU A 211 4.80 -16.28 10.13
N ASP A 212 5.11 -15.05 9.75
CA ASP A 212 6.03 -14.17 10.48
C ASP A 212 5.56 -13.88 11.91
N VAL A 213 4.27 -13.59 12.10
CA VAL A 213 3.68 -13.41 13.45
C VAL A 213 3.72 -14.73 14.24
N GLU A 214 3.49 -15.87 13.60
CA GLU A 214 3.59 -17.18 14.25
C GLU A 214 5.05 -17.51 14.62
N GLN A 215 6.04 -17.11 13.81
CA GLN A 215 7.46 -17.24 14.13
C GLN A 215 7.83 -16.42 15.36
N LEU A 216 7.45 -15.13 15.42
CA LEU A 216 7.73 -14.31 16.60
C LEU A 216 6.97 -14.75 17.84
N LYS A 217 5.74 -15.26 17.66
CA LYS A 217 4.99 -15.87 18.75
C LYS A 217 5.74 -17.05 19.35
N ALA A 218 6.31 -17.92 18.53
CA ALA A 218 7.10 -19.06 18.99
C ALA A 218 8.41 -18.62 19.67
N LEU A 219 9.03 -17.54 19.17
CA LEU A 219 10.31 -17.04 19.69
C LEU A 219 10.16 -16.28 21.01
N TYR A 220 9.17 -15.40 21.14
CA TYR A 220 9.08 -14.45 22.24
C TYR A 220 7.98 -14.77 23.27
N CYS A 221 6.87 -15.39 22.86
CA CYS A 221 5.68 -15.46 23.72
C CYS A 221 5.57 -16.80 24.47
N LYS A 222 5.04 -16.76 25.69
CA LYS A 222 4.68 -17.91 26.52
C LYS A 222 3.17 -17.94 26.73
N ALA A 223 2.49 -18.87 26.05
CA ALA A 223 1.03 -19.03 26.08
C ALA A 223 0.24 -17.71 25.88
N PRO A 224 0.43 -17.01 24.76
CA PRO A 224 -0.18 -15.70 24.53
C PRO A 224 -1.70 -15.77 24.35
N ALA A 225 -2.39 -14.72 24.78
CA ALA A 225 -3.77 -14.47 24.42
C ALA A 225 -3.83 -13.86 23.01
N VAL A 226 -4.45 -14.58 22.07
CA VAL A 226 -4.58 -14.14 20.67
C VAL A 226 -5.92 -13.45 20.47
N LEU A 227 -5.89 -12.13 20.34
CA LEU A 227 -7.04 -11.29 20.07
C LEU A 227 -7.22 -11.14 18.56
N LYS A 228 -8.24 -11.79 18.01
CA LYS A 228 -8.66 -11.62 16.62
C LYS A 228 -9.90 -10.74 16.59
N LEU A 229 -9.73 -9.45 16.29
CA LEU A 229 -10.87 -8.59 16.02
C LEU A 229 -11.33 -8.82 14.59
N ASN A 230 -12.59 -9.22 14.44
CA ASN A 230 -13.21 -9.36 13.13
C ASN A 230 -13.52 -7.96 12.59
N ASP A 231 -12.54 -7.35 11.93
CA ASP A 231 -12.75 -6.12 11.15
C ASP A 231 -13.85 -6.32 10.08
N ASP A 232 -14.13 -7.56 9.68
CA ASP A 232 -15.12 -7.89 8.65
C ASP A 232 -16.57 -7.65 9.10
N ALA A 233 -16.87 -7.69 10.40
CA ALA A 233 -18.21 -7.36 10.92
C ALA A 233 -18.43 -5.85 11.11
N ILE A 234 -17.34 -5.09 11.26
CA ILE A 234 -17.34 -3.65 11.53
C ILE A 234 -17.07 -2.83 10.25
N LYS A 235 -16.59 -3.48 9.18
CA LYS A 235 -16.63 -2.96 7.82
C LYS A 235 -18.08 -2.99 7.28
N SER A 236 -18.97 -2.20 7.87
CA SER A 236 -19.86 -1.40 7.00
C SER A 236 -18.99 -0.32 6.37
N SER A 237 -17.98 -0.73 5.60
CA SER A 237 -17.10 0.21 4.93
C SER A 237 -18.02 1.02 4.02
N ASN A 238 -18.02 2.34 4.14
CA ASN A 238 -18.59 3.25 3.15
C ASN A 238 -17.78 3.19 1.82
N LEU A 239 -17.22 2.01 1.50
CA LEU A 239 -16.46 1.68 0.34
C LEU A 239 -17.42 1.16 -0.72
N VAL A 240 -17.61 1.96 -1.75
CA VAL A 240 -18.36 1.54 -2.94
C VAL A 240 -17.37 0.94 -3.92
N GLN A 241 -17.64 -0.28 -4.39
CA GLN A 241 -16.72 -1.02 -5.25
C GLN A 241 -17.33 -1.22 -6.63
N TYR A 242 -16.62 -0.76 -7.65
CA TYR A 242 -17.01 -0.84 -9.05
C TYR A 242 -15.99 -1.66 -9.85
N TYR A 243 -16.48 -2.36 -10.87
CA TYR A 243 -15.64 -2.96 -11.90
C TYR A 243 -16.13 -2.57 -13.29
N CYS A 244 -15.20 -2.36 -14.23
CA CYS A 244 -15.51 -2.08 -15.62
C CYS A 244 -14.78 -3.10 -16.50
N LYS A 245 -15.54 -3.89 -17.25
CA LYS A 245 -15.00 -4.77 -18.28
C LYS A 245 -14.58 -3.94 -19.47
N THR A 246 -13.36 -4.14 -19.97
CA THR A 246 -12.78 -3.28 -21.00
C THR A 246 -11.64 -3.98 -21.75
N GLY A 247 -11.06 -3.32 -22.76
CA GLY A 247 -9.85 -3.76 -23.44
C GLY A 247 -8.59 -3.11 -22.86
N GLU A 248 -7.41 -3.65 -23.17
CA GLU A 248 -6.13 -3.13 -22.67
C GLU A 248 -5.85 -1.67 -23.07
N LEU A 249 -6.06 -1.32 -24.34
CA LEU A 249 -5.89 0.05 -24.81
C LEU A 249 -6.96 1.00 -24.22
N GLU A 250 -8.17 0.48 -24.03
CA GLU A 250 -9.32 1.24 -23.53
C GLU A 250 -9.12 1.66 -22.06
N LYS A 251 -8.36 0.92 -21.26
CA LYS A 251 -7.93 1.35 -19.91
C LYS A 251 -7.28 2.74 -19.91
N PHE A 252 -6.45 3.03 -20.92
CA PHE A 252 -5.78 4.33 -21.08
C PHE A 252 -6.78 5.42 -21.45
N LEU A 253 -7.75 5.11 -22.30
CA LEU A 253 -8.82 6.03 -22.69
C LEU A 253 -9.72 6.38 -21.51
N LEU A 254 -10.17 5.38 -20.75
CA LEU A 254 -10.99 5.59 -19.55
C LEU A 254 -10.23 6.39 -18.49
N SER A 255 -8.96 6.06 -18.23
CA SER A 255 -8.12 6.81 -17.29
C SER A 255 -7.94 8.26 -17.72
N TYR A 256 -7.70 8.49 -19.01
CA TYR A 256 -7.62 9.83 -19.58
C TYR A 256 -8.90 10.62 -19.32
N VAL A 257 -10.07 10.06 -19.64
CA VAL A 257 -11.36 10.73 -19.44
C VAL A 257 -11.63 11.00 -17.96
N ILE A 258 -11.43 10.01 -17.09
CA ILE A 258 -11.66 10.09 -15.64
C ILE A 258 -10.88 11.26 -15.03
N PHE A 259 -9.57 11.32 -15.29
CA PHE A 259 -8.71 12.31 -14.65
C PHE A 259 -8.73 13.66 -15.37
N LYS A 260 -8.92 13.69 -16.70
CA LYS A 260 -8.97 14.96 -17.42
C LYS A 260 -10.25 15.74 -17.15
N LEU A 261 -11.37 15.03 -16.98
CA LEU A 261 -12.66 15.64 -16.62
C LEU A 261 -12.86 15.75 -15.11
N ASN A 262 -11.87 15.35 -14.29
CA ASN A 262 -11.96 15.34 -12.82
C ASN A 262 -13.23 14.64 -12.31
N LEU A 263 -13.59 13.51 -12.91
CA LEU A 263 -14.79 12.74 -12.52
C LEU A 263 -14.67 12.22 -11.08
N ILE A 264 -13.44 12.00 -10.63
CA ILE A 264 -13.12 11.58 -9.26
C ILE A 264 -12.56 12.77 -8.50
N LYS A 265 -13.21 13.11 -7.38
CA LYS A 265 -12.73 14.14 -6.45
C LYS A 265 -11.88 13.49 -5.35
N GLY A 266 -10.88 14.24 -4.89
CA GLY A 266 -9.96 13.79 -3.83
C GLY A 266 -8.67 13.19 -4.38
N LYS A 267 -7.91 12.52 -3.50
CA LYS A 267 -6.68 11.83 -3.85
C LYS A 267 -6.99 10.43 -4.37
N THR A 268 -6.29 10.01 -5.41
CA THR A 268 -6.47 8.70 -6.04
C THR A 268 -5.17 7.91 -5.99
N LEU A 269 -5.26 6.67 -5.54
CA LEU A 269 -4.20 5.68 -5.59
C LEU A 269 -4.46 4.74 -6.77
N ILE A 270 -3.52 4.65 -7.70
CA ILE A 270 -3.65 3.85 -8.92
C ILE A 270 -2.70 2.65 -8.82
N PHE A 271 -3.22 1.44 -8.92
CA PHE A 271 -2.42 0.23 -8.90
C PHE A 271 -2.21 -0.34 -10.30
N VAL A 272 -0.96 -0.69 -10.60
CA VAL A 272 -0.51 -1.37 -11.82
C VAL A 272 0.29 -2.63 -11.42
N ASN A 273 0.38 -3.63 -12.31
CA ASN A 273 1.05 -4.89 -11.96
C ASN A 273 2.56 -4.91 -12.30
N ASN A 274 3.08 -3.91 -13.03
CA ASN A 274 4.50 -3.84 -13.40
C ASN A 274 4.98 -2.38 -13.36
N ILE A 275 6.24 -2.18 -12.97
CA ILE A 275 6.95 -0.89 -12.96
C ILE A 275 6.93 -0.22 -14.34
N ASP A 276 7.22 -0.95 -15.41
CA ASP A 276 7.22 -0.40 -16.78
C ASP A 276 5.82 0.10 -17.17
N ARG A 277 4.77 -0.58 -16.69
CA ARG A 277 3.39 -0.11 -16.85
C ARG A 277 3.16 1.18 -16.05
N GLY A 278 3.68 1.27 -14.85
CA GLY A 278 3.63 2.47 -14.01
C GLY A 278 4.25 3.69 -14.71
N TYR A 279 5.45 3.54 -15.26
CA TYR A 279 6.10 4.58 -16.06
C TYR A 279 5.30 4.92 -17.32
N ARG A 280 4.79 3.90 -18.04
CA ARG A 280 3.95 4.13 -19.23
C ARG A 280 2.73 4.98 -18.89
N LEU A 281 2.03 4.66 -17.80
CA LEU A 281 0.85 5.39 -17.36
C LEU A 281 1.20 6.81 -16.90
N LYS A 282 2.29 6.98 -16.13
CA LYS A 282 2.80 8.30 -15.70
C LYS A 282 3.08 9.20 -16.91
N LEU A 283 3.92 8.73 -17.84
CA LEU A 283 4.29 9.49 -19.04
C LEU A 283 3.09 9.79 -19.94
N PHE A 284 2.14 8.87 -20.03
CA PHE A 284 0.89 9.04 -20.78
C PHE A 284 0.01 10.14 -20.17
N LEU A 285 -0.21 10.12 -18.86
CA LEU A 285 -1.00 11.15 -18.16
C LEU A 285 -0.35 12.53 -18.25
N GLU A 286 0.99 12.58 -18.21
CA GLU A 286 1.77 13.82 -18.37
C GLU A 286 1.55 14.48 -19.74
N GLN A 287 1.30 13.72 -20.83
CA GLN A 287 0.95 14.29 -22.14
C GLN A 287 -0.30 15.19 -22.08
N PHE A 288 -1.21 14.89 -21.16
CA PHE A 288 -2.44 15.67 -20.95
C PHE A 288 -2.31 16.73 -19.85
N GLY A 289 -1.11 16.91 -19.30
CA GLY A 289 -0.83 17.82 -18.18
C GLY A 289 -1.36 17.31 -16.83
N ILE A 290 -1.63 16.01 -16.72
CA ILE A 290 -2.08 15.39 -15.47
C ILE A 290 -0.83 14.91 -14.73
N LYS A 291 -0.51 15.55 -13.60
CA LYS A 291 0.66 15.20 -12.79
C LYS A 291 0.36 14.02 -11.87
N SER A 292 1.24 13.03 -11.86
CA SER A 292 1.20 11.87 -10.97
C SER A 292 2.60 11.55 -10.47
N CYS A 293 2.72 11.10 -9.23
CA CYS A 293 3.94 10.47 -8.74
C CYS A 293 3.87 8.95 -8.92
N LEU A 294 5.03 8.30 -9.09
CA LEU A 294 5.15 6.85 -9.20
C LEU A 294 5.93 6.35 -7.99
N LEU A 295 5.33 5.38 -7.29
CA LEU A 295 5.97 4.65 -6.22
C LEU A 295 6.71 3.46 -6.82
N ASN A 296 8.01 3.64 -7.05
CA ASN A 296 8.87 2.62 -7.65
C ASN A 296 9.67 1.89 -6.56
N ASN A 297 9.52 0.57 -6.49
CA ASN A 297 10.21 -0.28 -5.51
C ASN A 297 11.72 -0.40 -5.77
N GLU A 298 12.19 -0.07 -6.97
CA GLU A 298 13.62 -0.04 -7.31
C GLU A 298 14.36 1.18 -6.77
N LEU A 299 13.62 2.17 -6.25
CA LEU A 299 14.21 3.35 -5.66
C LEU A 299 14.56 3.11 -4.19
N PRO A 300 15.60 3.77 -3.67
CA PRO A 300 15.96 3.70 -2.26
C PRO A 300 14.77 4.01 -1.34
N LEU A 301 14.75 3.41 -0.15
CA LEU A 301 13.67 3.57 0.83
C LEU A 301 13.35 5.05 1.12
N SER A 302 14.37 5.90 1.24
CA SER A 302 14.21 7.35 1.47
C SER A 302 13.41 8.05 0.38
N SER A 303 13.69 7.75 -0.90
CA SER A 303 12.96 8.32 -2.04
C SER A 303 11.51 7.85 -2.08
N ARG A 304 11.28 6.57 -1.78
CA ARG A 304 9.92 6.02 -1.69
C ARG A 304 9.13 6.67 -0.56
N MET A 305 9.72 6.86 0.62
CA MET A 305 9.11 7.60 1.73
C MET A 305 8.81 9.06 1.34
N HIS A 306 9.73 9.72 0.63
CA HIS A 306 9.53 11.08 0.15
C HIS A 306 8.33 11.18 -0.81
N THR A 307 8.19 10.22 -1.73
CA THR A 307 7.06 10.15 -2.67
C THR A 307 5.72 10.05 -1.94
N VAL A 308 5.66 9.21 -0.90
CA VAL A 308 4.48 9.06 -0.05
C VAL A 308 4.18 10.34 0.72
N ASP A 309 5.20 10.98 1.28
CA ASP A 309 5.05 12.25 2.00
C ASP A 309 4.50 13.35 1.08
N GLN A 310 5.02 13.47 -0.15
CA GLN A 310 4.50 14.40 -1.15
C GLN A 310 3.02 14.14 -1.47
N PHE A 311 2.62 12.86 -1.59
CA PHE A 311 1.22 12.50 -1.78
C PHE A 311 0.35 12.82 -0.54
N ASN A 312 0.87 12.56 0.66
CA ASN A 312 0.17 12.85 1.91
C ASN A 312 -0.01 14.36 2.12
N LYS A 313 0.99 15.18 1.76
CA LYS A 313 0.97 16.64 1.76
C LYS A 313 0.18 17.27 0.61
N ASN A 314 -0.46 16.46 -0.25
CA ASN A 314 -1.24 16.90 -1.42
C ASN A 314 -0.43 17.61 -2.52
N VAL A 315 0.89 17.42 -2.57
CA VAL A 315 1.72 17.88 -3.70
C VAL A 315 1.27 17.18 -4.98
N TYR A 316 1.02 15.87 -4.86
CA TYR A 316 0.38 15.07 -5.90
C TYR A 316 -0.99 14.58 -5.42
N ARG A 317 -1.95 14.62 -6.34
CA ARG A 317 -3.29 14.06 -6.11
C ARG A 317 -3.41 12.63 -6.61
N LEU A 318 -2.53 12.22 -7.52
CA LEU A 318 -2.48 10.89 -8.12
C LEU A 318 -1.15 10.24 -7.77
N LEU A 319 -1.21 9.07 -7.14
CA LEU A 319 -0.06 8.21 -6.89
C LEU A 319 -0.27 6.91 -7.66
N ILE A 320 0.68 6.55 -8.52
CA ILE A 320 0.74 5.25 -9.20
C ILE A 320 1.64 4.35 -8.37
N ALA A 321 1.22 3.12 -8.09
CA ALA A 321 1.98 2.16 -7.30
C ALA A 321 1.93 0.77 -7.95
N THR A 322 3.01 0.02 -7.80
CA THR A 322 3.07 -1.41 -8.12
C THR A 322 2.90 -2.23 -6.86
N ASP A 323 2.18 -3.35 -6.96
CA ASP A 323 2.27 -4.37 -5.92
C ASP A 323 3.56 -5.16 -6.10
N GLU A 324 4.18 -5.53 -4.99
CA GLU A 324 4.98 -6.75 -4.96
C GLU A 324 4.03 -7.92 -4.72
N SER A 325 3.70 -8.67 -5.77
CA SER A 325 3.33 -10.06 -5.60
C SER A 325 4.61 -10.81 -5.21
N SER A 326 4.60 -11.46 -4.05
CA SER A 326 5.62 -12.44 -3.70
C SER A 326 5.69 -13.43 -4.86
N VAL A 327 6.83 -13.53 -5.55
CA VAL A 327 7.02 -14.47 -6.68
C VAL A 327 6.70 -15.93 -6.28
N GLY A 328 6.62 -16.22 -4.97
CA GLY A 328 6.14 -17.49 -4.42
C GLY A 328 4.62 -17.72 -4.49
N GLU A 329 3.77 -16.68 -4.30
CA GLU A 329 2.30 -16.84 -4.35
C GLU A 329 1.82 -17.13 -5.80
N GLU A 330 2.54 -16.64 -6.81
CA GLU A 330 2.26 -16.94 -8.22
C GLU A 330 2.56 -18.41 -8.58
N ARG A 331 3.65 -18.96 -8.02
CA ARG A 331 4.03 -20.37 -8.24
C ARG A 331 3.09 -21.33 -7.53
N GLU A 332 2.72 -21.07 -6.28
CA GLU A 332 1.81 -21.96 -5.54
C GLU A 332 0.43 -22.05 -6.19
N GLU A 333 -0.13 -20.94 -6.69
CA GLU A 333 -1.40 -20.98 -7.43
C GLU A 333 -1.26 -21.63 -8.81
N ASP A 334 -0.13 -21.45 -9.51
CA ASP A 334 0.15 -22.12 -10.79
C ASP A 334 0.33 -23.65 -10.60
N PHE A 335 1.02 -24.10 -9.55
CA PHE A 335 1.19 -25.52 -9.20
C PHE A 335 -0.13 -26.18 -8.80
N LEU A 336 -0.99 -25.47 -8.04
CA LEU A 336 -2.33 -25.96 -7.71
C LEU A 336 -3.26 -25.98 -8.94
N GLU A 337 -3.01 -25.15 -9.95
CA GLU A 337 -3.78 -25.14 -11.20
C GLU A 337 -3.34 -26.26 -12.16
N GLU A 338 -2.04 -26.56 -12.29
CA GLU A 338 -1.57 -27.74 -13.05
C GLU A 338 -2.07 -29.05 -12.44
N ALA A 339 -2.15 -29.13 -11.10
CA ALA A 339 -2.73 -30.28 -10.40
C ALA A 339 -4.24 -30.42 -10.64
N ASN A 340 -4.99 -29.31 -10.65
CA ASN A 340 -6.45 -29.36 -10.91
C ASN A 340 -6.79 -29.56 -12.40
N GLU A 341 -5.96 -29.08 -13.33
CA GLU A 341 -6.13 -29.32 -14.78
C GLU A 341 -5.75 -30.76 -15.18
N THR A 342 -4.85 -31.42 -14.43
CA THR A 342 -4.56 -32.85 -14.63
C THR A 342 -5.64 -33.75 -14.04
N GLU A 343 -6.26 -33.39 -12.91
CA GLU A 343 -7.40 -34.13 -12.34
C GLU A 343 -8.69 -33.98 -13.17
N THR A 344 -8.93 -32.83 -13.80
CA THR A 344 -10.15 -32.63 -14.64
C THR A 344 -10.05 -33.22 -16.05
N ASN A 345 -8.84 -33.52 -16.54
CA ASN A 345 -8.65 -34.19 -17.84
C ASN A 345 -8.57 -35.73 -17.74
N ALA A 346 -8.55 -36.29 -16.52
CA ALA A 346 -8.57 -37.73 -16.31
C ALA A 346 -10.00 -38.34 -16.39
N ASP A 347 -11.05 -37.52 -16.23
CA ASP A 347 -12.44 -37.99 -16.16
C ASP A 347 -13.24 -37.86 -17.48
N GLU A 348 -12.65 -37.34 -18.57
CA GLU A 348 -13.32 -37.25 -19.90
C GLU A 348 -12.75 -38.19 -20.99
N LYS A 349 -11.89 -39.16 -20.64
CA LYS A 349 -11.44 -40.21 -21.58
C LYS A 349 -11.62 -41.63 -21.04
N VAL A 350 -12.79 -41.93 -20.48
CA VAL A 350 -13.22 -43.33 -20.24
C VAL A 350 -14.66 -43.51 -20.69
N ALA A 351 -14.95 -43.24 -21.96
CA ALA A 351 -16.21 -43.64 -22.57
C ALA A 351 -16.13 -43.74 -24.11
N GLU A 352 -15.14 -44.46 -24.64
CA GLU A 352 -15.35 -45.17 -25.91
C GLU A 352 -14.50 -46.45 -25.95
N LYS A 353 -15.19 -47.56 -26.10
CA LYS A 353 -14.70 -48.93 -25.96
C LYS A 353 -14.02 -49.42 -27.24
N LYS A 354 -12.89 -50.09 -27.03
CA LYS A 354 -12.52 -51.43 -27.54
C LYS A 354 -12.59 -51.71 -29.05
N SER A 355 -11.41 -51.88 -29.63
CA SER A 355 -10.96 -52.96 -30.54
C SER A 355 -9.51 -52.60 -30.90
N THR A 356 -8.46 -53.42 -30.88
CA THR A 356 -8.28 -54.87 -31.03
C THR A 356 -6.81 -55.16 -30.67
N GLU A 357 -6.50 -56.41 -30.34
CA GLU A 357 -5.21 -56.90 -29.85
C GLU A 357 -4.09 -56.99 -30.91
N ASN A 358 -2.85 -57.11 -30.39
CA ASN A 358 -1.68 -57.86 -30.89
C ASN A 358 -0.93 -57.38 -32.16
N ASN A 359 0.34 -56.95 -32.02
CA ASN A 359 1.54 -57.81 -32.18
C ASN A 359 2.86 -57.01 -32.22
N THR A 360 3.90 -57.66 -31.69
CA THR A 360 5.36 -57.60 -31.98
C THR A 360 5.81 -56.84 -33.24
N GLU A 361 6.89 -56.05 -33.17
CA GLU A 361 8.29 -56.45 -33.44
C GLU A 361 9.25 -55.24 -33.49
N LYS A 362 10.54 -55.53 -33.33
CA LYS A 362 11.70 -54.63 -33.34
C LYS A 362 12.05 -54.15 -34.76
N THR A 363 12.63 -52.96 -34.88
CA THR A 363 13.86 -52.72 -35.67
C THR A 363 14.51 -51.40 -35.28
N GLU A 364 15.81 -51.49 -35.00
CA GLU A 364 16.78 -50.40 -34.95
C GLU A 364 17.21 -50.05 -36.39
N GLU A 365 17.49 -48.77 -36.66
CA GLU A 365 18.66 -48.26 -37.41
C GLU A 365 18.54 -46.74 -37.61
N ASN A 366 19.48 -46.01 -36.98
CA ASN A 366 20.47 -45.05 -37.52
C ASN A 366 20.00 -44.07 -38.64
N GLU A 367 20.41 -42.81 -38.72
CA GLU A 367 21.51 -42.05 -38.11
C GLU A 367 21.28 -40.55 -38.42
N ASP A 368 21.70 -39.72 -37.46
CA ASP A 368 22.39 -38.43 -37.58
C ASP A 368 21.79 -37.21 -38.32
N GLY A 369 21.79 -36.09 -37.58
CA GLY A 369 21.92 -34.77 -38.17
C GLY A 369 21.43 -33.59 -37.33
N GLU A 370 22.30 -33.14 -36.43
CA GLU A 370 22.46 -31.76 -35.92
C GLU A 370 21.90 -31.42 -34.52
N GLU A 371 22.89 -31.37 -33.62
CA GLU A 371 22.92 -31.00 -32.22
C GLU A 371 22.94 -29.46 -32.01
N GLU A 372 22.85 -29.08 -30.72
CA GLU A 372 23.35 -27.84 -30.10
C GLU A 372 22.45 -26.58 -30.16
N ILE A 373 21.81 -26.25 -29.02
CA ILE A 373 22.39 -25.39 -27.96
C ILE A 373 21.44 -25.48 -26.73
N GLU A 374 21.76 -26.37 -25.79
CA GLU A 374 21.22 -26.39 -24.42
C GLU A 374 22.38 -26.28 -23.41
N GLU A 375 23.24 -25.26 -23.55
CA GLU A 375 24.28 -24.96 -22.53
C GLU A 375 24.51 -23.45 -22.37
N GLU A 376 23.51 -22.69 -21.92
CA GLU A 376 23.73 -21.32 -21.41
C GLU A 376 22.79 -20.95 -20.23
N GLU A 377 22.57 -21.82 -19.23
CA GLU A 377 21.92 -21.37 -17.97
C GLU A 377 22.53 -21.95 -16.69
N LYS A 378 23.83 -22.32 -16.71
CA LYS A 378 24.53 -22.85 -15.52
C LYS A 378 25.85 -22.17 -15.14
N ILE A 379 26.05 -20.87 -15.41
CA ILE A 379 27.01 -20.05 -14.63
C ILE A 379 26.43 -18.63 -14.46
N ASN A 380 25.60 -18.40 -13.44
CA ASN A 380 25.59 -17.15 -12.66
C ASN A 380 24.64 -17.23 -11.43
N SER A 381 24.84 -18.22 -10.56
CA SER A 381 24.07 -18.34 -9.32
C SER A 381 24.95 -18.12 -8.08
N LYS A 382 25.75 -17.05 -8.05
CA LYS A 382 26.37 -16.52 -6.82
C LYS A 382 26.53 -14.99 -6.90
N SER A 383 25.41 -14.28 -6.84
CA SER A 383 25.37 -12.93 -6.26
C SER A 383 24.14 -12.87 -5.36
N SER A 384 24.36 -12.35 -4.16
CA SER A 384 23.41 -12.26 -3.06
C SER A 384 22.18 -11.49 -3.49
N LYS A 385 21.09 -12.19 -3.81
CA LYS A 385 19.76 -11.58 -3.96
C LYS A 385 19.30 -11.10 -2.60
N GLN A 386 19.59 -9.83 -2.33
CA GLN A 386 18.93 -9.01 -1.32
C GLN A 386 17.41 -9.12 -1.59
N ARG A 387 16.71 -9.84 -0.73
CA ARG A 387 15.25 -9.98 -0.79
C ARG A 387 14.66 -8.70 -0.22
N ASP A 388 14.61 -7.65 -1.03
CA ASP A 388 13.76 -6.50 -0.72
C ASP A 388 12.31 -6.98 -0.84
N SER A 389 11.68 -7.27 0.30
CA SER A 389 10.31 -7.79 0.37
C SER A 389 9.32 -6.74 0.89
N GLY A 390 8.40 -6.31 0.03
CA GLY A 390 7.04 -5.92 0.45
C GLY A 390 6.79 -4.46 0.84
N PHE A 391 7.09 -3.49 -0.04
CA PHE A 391 6.83 -2.06 0.23
C PHE A 391 5.36 -1.66 0.28
N SER A 392 4.46 -2.45 -0.32
CA SER A 392 3.01 -2.18 -0.29
C SER A 392 2.41 -2.35 1.12
N ARG A 393 3.15 -3.02 2.02
CA ARG A 393 2.81 -3.18 3.43
C ARG A 393 3.58 -2.10 4.21
N GLY A 394 2.86 -1.26 4.96
CA GLY A 394 3.48 -0.33 5.94
C GLY A 394 3.53 1.14 5.58
N VAL A 395 3.23 1.46 4.33
CA VAL A 395 3.04 2.84 3.92
C VAL A 395 1.59 3.28 4.17
N ASP A 396 1.42 4.28 5.04
CA ASP A 396 0.12 4.88 5.32
C ASP A 396 -0.20 6.02 4.32
N PHE A 397 -1.22 5.80 3.50
CA PHE A 397 -1.75 6.79 2.56
C PHE A 397 -2.94 7.51 3.20
N LYS A 398 -2.77 8.79 3.51
CA LYS A 398 -3.78 9.58 4.21
C LYS A 398 -4.81 10.13 3.24
N ASN A 399 -6.10 10.03 3.60
CA ASN A 399 -7.22 10.64 2.87
C ASN A 399 -7.30 10.25 1.39
N VAL A 400 -7.08 8.97 1.07
CA VAL A 400 -7.35 8.43 -0.26
C VAL A 400 -8.87 8.37 -0.45
N ALA A 401 -9.37 9.06 -1.47
CA ALA A 401 -10.79 9.05 -1.81
C ALA A 401 -11.14 7.90 -2.75
N CYS A 402 -10.24 7.58 -3.68
CA CYS A 402 -10.43 6.52 -4.66
C CYS A 402 -9.21 5.63 -4.80
N VAL A 403 -9.44 4.32 -4.88
CA VAL A 403 -8.47 3.34 -5.38
C VAL A 403 -8.86 2.97 -6.81
N LEU A 404 -7.94 3.10 -7.75
CA LEU A 404 -8.13 2.67 -9.13
C LEU A 404 -7.20 1.47 -9.39
N ASN A 405 -7.75 0.28 -9.52
CA ASN A 405 -7.01 -0.87 -10.03
C ASN A 405 -6.95 -0.74 -11.55
N PHE A 406 -5.90 -0.08 -12.05
CA PHE A 406 -5.69 0.08 -13.49
C PHE A 406 -5.44 -1.28 -14.14
N ASP A 407 -4.62 -2.10 -13.50
CA ASP A 407 -4.55 -3.53 -13.73
C ASP A 407 -5.20 -4.26 -12.56
N LEU A 408 -5.99 -5.30 -12.85
CA LEU A 408 -6.56 -6.14 -11.81
C LEU A 408 -5.42 -6.88 -11.08
N PRO A 409 -5.44 -6.98 -9.73
CA PRO A 409 -4.45 -7.78 -9.01
C PRO A 409 -4.51 -9.25 -9.43
N THR A 410 -3.41 -9.98 -9.24
CA THR A 410 -3.32 -11.41 -9.56
C THR A 410 -4.09 -12.29 -8.58
N THR A 411 -4.34 -11.82 -7.34
CA THR A 411 -5.06 -12.59 -6.31
C THR A 411 -6.19 -11.78 -5.66
N ALA A 412 -7.21 -12.47 -5.15
CA ALA A 412 -8.31 -11.84 -4.41
C ALA A 412 -7.85 -11.23 -3.08
N LYS A 413 -6.79 -11.79 -2.47
CA LYS A 413 -6.16 -11.25 -1.25
C LYS A 413 -5.49 -9.91 -1.53
N SER A 414 -4.73 -9.80 -2.62
CA SER A 414 -4.14 -8.51 -3.03
C SER A 414 -5.22 -7.46 -3.29
N TYR A 415 -6.33 -7.85 -3.95
CA TYR A 415 -7.47 -6.94 -4.15
C TYR A 415 -7.96 -6.31 -2.84
N VAL A 416 -8.17 -7.11 -1.80
CA VAL A 416 -8.61 -6.61 -0.47
C VAL A 416 -7.60 -5.60 0.09
N HIS A 417 -6.30 -5.87 -0.04
CA HIS A 417 -5.25 -4.97 0.44
C HIS A 417 -5.20 -3.65 -0.33
N ARG A 418 -5.45 -3.67 -1.65
CA ARG A 418 -5.51 -2.47 -2.49
C ARG A 418 -6.71 -1.60 -2.12
N VAL A 419 -7.92 -2.17 -2.10
CA VAL A 419 -9.13 -1.38 -1.81
C VAL A 419 -9.20 -0.92 -0.36
N GLY A 420 -8.55 -1.64 0.57
CA GLY A 420 -8.35 -1.22 1.96
C GLY A 420 -7.45 0.02 2.15
N ARG A 421 -6.94 0.62 1.07
CA ARG A 421 -6.21 1.91 1.12
C ARG A 421 -7.13 3.13 1.10
N THR A 422 -8.41 2.94 0.79
CA THR A 422 -9.46 3.97 0.89
C THR A 422 -10.45 3.61 2.01
N ALA A 423 -11.45 4.47 2.25
CA ALA A 423 -12.51 4.28 3.25
C ALA A 423 -11.99 4.02 4.69
N ARG A 424 -10.85 4.62 5.05
CA ARG A 424 -10.25 4.53 6.40
C ARG A 424 -10.86 5.56 7.35
N ALA A 425 -10.79 5.27 8.65
CA ALA A 425 -11.21 6.17 9.74
C ALA A 425 -12.64 6.74 9.56
N GLY A 426 -13.60 5.88 9.21
CA GLY A 426 -15.03 6.24 9.06
C GLY A 426 -15.39 7.02 7.79
N LYS A 427 -14.42 7.38 6.93
CA LYS A 427 -14.69 8.11 5.68
C LYS A 427 -15.22 7.19 4.58
N SER A 428 -16.02 7.75 3.67
CA SER A 428 -16.42 7.05 2.45
C SER A 428 -15.28 6.96 1.45
N GLY A 429 -15.22 5.86 0.71
CA GLY A 429 -14.24 5.62 -0.33
C GLY A 429 -14.85 4.94 -1.55
N MET A 430 -14.16 5.01 -2.67
CA MET A 430 -14.52 4.29 -3.89
C MET A 430 -13.36 3.42 -4.36
N ALA A 431 -13.65 2.22 -4.84
CA ALA A 431 -12.71 1.42 -5.61
C ALA A 431 -13.26 1.22 -7.02
N LEU A 432 -12.46 1.46 -8.05
CA LEU A 432 -12.79 1.14 -9.44
C LEU A 432 -11.74 0.18 -9.99
N SER A 433 -12.16 -0.92 -10.60
CA SER A 433 -11.24 -1.91 -11.17
C SER A 433 -11.49 -2.11 -12.65
N PHE A 434 -10.46 -1.99 -13.47
CA PHE A 434 -10.53 -2.40 -14.86
C PHE A 434 -10.27 -3.90 -14.98
N VAL A 435 -11.09 -4.57 -15.76
CA VAL A 435 -11.04 -6.01 -16.00
C VAL A 435 -10.94 -6.23 -17.49
N VAL A 436 -9.87 -6.86 -17.96
CA VAL A 436 -9.74 -7.18 -19.38
C VAL A 436 -10.57 -8.40 -19.71
N GLU A 437 -11.47 -8.24 -20.68
CA GLU A 437 -12.26 -9.37 -21.16
C GLU A 437 -11.38 -10.36 -21.92
N LYS A 438 -11.58 -11.67 -21.71
CA LYS A 438 -10.76 -12.72 -22.36
C LYS A 438 -10.77 -12.59 -23.89
N ARG A 439 -11.90 -12.17 -24.47
CA ARG A 439 -12.06 -11.93 -25.91
C ARG A 439 -11.34 -10.67 -26.43
N LEU A 440 -10.93 -9.75 -25.56
CA LEU A 440 -10.22 -8.51 -25.89
C LEU A 440 -8.73 -8.57 -25.54
N TRP A 441 -8.32 -9.58 -24.77
CA TRP A 441 -6.93 -9.84 -24.46
C TRP A 441 -6.10 -10.07 -25.72
N ASN A 442 -4.86 -9.56 -25.72
CA ASN A 442 -3.92 -9.63 -26.84
C ASN A 442 -4.37 -8.98 -28.18
N LYS A 443 -5.48 -8.22 -28.21
CA LYS A 443 -5.91 -7.50 -29.44
C LYS A 443 -5.03 -6.30 -29.79
N HIS A 444 -4.34 -5.73 -28.82
CA HIS A 444 -3.45 -4.59 -29.04
C HIS A 444 -2.09 -4.86 -28.40
N ILE A 445 -1.14 -5.31 -29.23
CA ILE A 445 0.18 -5.83 -28.80
C ILE A 445 0.92 -4.80 -27.94
N ALA A 446 0.92 -3.52 -28.34
CA ALA A 446 1.68 -2.48 -27.65
C ALA A 446 1.14 -2.10 -26.26
N SER A 447 -0.10 -2.47 -25.92
CA SER A 447 -0.68 -2.26 -24.58
C SER A 447 -0.86 -3.56 -23.81
N ASN A 448 -0.49 -4.72 -24.37
CA ASN A 448 -0.83 -6.01 -23.78
C ASN A 448 -0.13 -6.27 -22.44
N LEU A 449 -0.81 -7.00 -21.56
CA LEU A 449 -0.25 -7.48 -20.29
C LEU A 449 -0.50 -8.98 -20.16
N LYS A 450 0.51 -9.73 -19.73
CA LYS A 450 0.38 -11.18 -19.53
C LYS A 450 -0.62 -11.52 -18.42
N SER A 451 -0.58 -10.80 -17.30
CA SER A 451 -1.47 -11.03 -16.16
C SER A 451 -2.95 -10.87 -16.51
N ALA A 452 -3.26 -9.99 -17.48
CA ALA A 452 -4.63 -9.71 -17.90
C ALA A 452 -5.36 -10.89 -18.55
N LYS A 453 -4.64 -11.96 -18.93
CA LYS A 453 -5.23 -13.20 -19.47
C LYS A 453 -6.20 -13.85 -18.48
N ARG A 454 -5.95 -13.69 -17.17
CA ARG A 454 -6.69 -14.32 -16.08
C ARG A 454 -7.69 -13.38 -15.39
N ASP A 455 -7.86 -12.15 -15.87
CA ASP A 455 -8.66 -11.10 -15.21
C ASP A 455 -10.09 -11.54 -14.89
N GLU A 456 -10.79 -12.22 -15.81
CA GLU A 456 -12.16 -12.70 -15.58
C GLU A 456 -12.24 -13.78 -14.48
N LYS A 457 -11.25 -14.68 -14.41
CA LYS A 457 -11.16 -15.73 -13.38
C LYS A 457 -10.90 -15.10 -12.01
N ILE A 458 -9.99 -14.14 -11.94
CA ILE A 458 -9.68 -13.43 -10.70
C ILE A 458 -10.86 -12.56 -10.25
N LEU A 459 -11.57 -11.88 -11.17
CA LEU A 459 -12.78 -11.14 -10.84
C LEU A 459 -13.83 -12.05 -10.18
N ALA A 460 -14.04 -13.26 -10.69
CA ALA A 460 -14.98 -14.22 -10.09
C ALA A 460 -14.58 -14.62 -8.66
N ARG A 461 -13.27 -14.85 -8.42
CA ARG A 461 -12.72 -15.11 -7.09
C ARG A 461 -12.92 -13.91 -6.15
N ILE A 462 -12.67 -12.69 -6.63
CA ILE A 462 -12.87 -11.45 -5.88
C ILE A 462 -14.35 -11.28 -5.50
N MET A 463 -15.28 -11.44 -6.45
CA MET A 463 -16.71 -11.34 -6.19
C MET A 463 -17.16 -12.34 -5.12
N THR A 464 -16.66 -13.58 -5.18
CA THR A 464 -16.95 -14.62 -4.19
C THR A 464 -16.40 -14.23 -2.82
N ALA A 465 -15.14 -13.79 -2.74
CA ALA A 465 -14.50 -13.39 -1.50
C ALA A 465 -15.16 -12.16 -0.85
N GLN A 466 -15.51 -11.15 -1.66
CA GLN A 466 -16.20 -9.94 -1.19
C GLN A 466 -17.65 -10.25 -0.75
N GLY A 467 -18.35 -11.13 -1.46
CA GLY A 467 -19.69 -11.58 -1.10
C GLY A 467 -19.75 -12.28 0.26
N ARG A 468 -18.73 -13.04 0.63
CA ARG A 468 -18.61 -13.66 1.97
C ARG A 468 -18.53 -12.62 3.10
N ILE A 469 -18.05 -11.41 2.81
CA ILE A 469 -17.88 -10.31 3.76
C ILE A 469 -19.06 -9.30 3.64
N GLY A 470 -20.12 -9.64 2.90
CA GLY A 470 -21.28 -8.76 2.70
C GLY A 470 -21.02 -7.54 1.82
N SER A 471 -19.87 -7.49 1.13
CA SER A 471 -19.50 -6.41 0.23
C SER A 471 -19.83 -6.78 -1.22
N LYS A 472 -20.43 -5.84 -1.97
CA LYS A 472 -20.86 -6.06 -3.36
C LYS A 472 -20.00 -5.25 -4.33
N LEU A 473 -19.51 -5.92 -5.37
CA LEU A 473 -18.92 -5.28 -6.55
C LEU A 473 -20.01 -4.98 -7.57
N GLU A 474 -20.16 -3.72 -7.95
CA GLU A 474 -21.13 -3.29 -8.94
C GLU A 474 -20.49 -3.07 -10.32
N PRO A 475 -21.13 -3.50 -11.42
CA PRO A 475 -20.64 -3.19 -12.75
C PRO A 475 -20.80 -1.70 -13.03
N TYR A 476 -19.74 -1.09 -13.56
CA TYR A 476 -19.75 0.29 -14.03
C TYR A 476 -19.58 0.33 -15.53
N HIS A 477 -20.48 1.04 -16.21
CA HIS A 477 -20.50 1.18 -17.66
C HIS A 477 -20.25 2.64 -18.03
N PHE A 478 -19.20 2.89 -18.80
CA PHE A 478 -18.95 4.21 -19.37
C PHE A 478 -19.85 4.42 -20.59
N ASN A 479 -20.30 5.66 -20.78
CA ASN A 479 -21.04 6.02 -21.98
C ASN A 479 -20.07 6.13 -23.16
N GLU A 480 -20.00 5.09 -23.99
CA GLU A 480 -19.09 5.01 -25.14
C GLU A 480 -19.18 6.25 -26.04
N SER A 481 -20.38 6.78 -26.30
CA SER A 481 -20.56 7.97 -27.13
C SER A 481 -19.87 9.23 -26.58
N GLN A 482 -19.70 9.31 -25.26
CA GLN A 482 -19.02 10.44 -24.60
C GLN A 482 -17.51 10.23 -24.54
N VAL A 483 -17.06 8.97 -24.52
CA VAL A 483 -15.65 8.59 -24.42
C VAL A 483 -14.98 8.59 -25.80
N GLU A 484 -15.71 8.23 -26.84
CA GLU A 484 -15.19 8.04 -28.20
C GLU A 484 -14.55 9.32 -28.78
N GLY A 485 -15.09 10.50 -28.42
CA GLY A 485 -14.52 11.79 -28.82
C GLY A 485 -13.09 12.03 -28.29
N PHE A 486 -12.68 11.29 -27.27
CA PHE A 486 -11.34 11.37 -26.68
C PHE A 486 -10.37 10.33 -27.28
N ARG A 487 -10.84 9.34 -28.04
CA ARG A 487 -10.04 8.21 -28.54
C ARG A 487 -8.84 8.67 -29.36
N TYR A 488 -9.05 9.54 -30.35
CA TYR A 488 -7.96 10.01 -31.22
C TYR A 488 -6.81 10.66 -30.43
N ARG A 489 -7.15 11.48 -29.43
CA ARG A 489 -6.15 12.15 -28.57
C ARG A 489 -5.46 11.19 -27.62
N MET A 490 -6.20 10.19 -27.12
CA MET A 490 -5.63 9.10 -26.35
C MET A 490 -4.60 8.35 -27.20
N GLU A 491 -4.95 7.96 -28.42
CA GLU A 491 -4.06 7.18 -29.28
C GLU A 491 -2.78 7.94 -29.65
N ASP A 492 -2.89 9.24 -29.94
CA ASP A 492 -1.73 10.08 -30.25
C ASP A 492 -0.77 10.18 -29.04
N ALA A 493 -1.31 10.44 -27.84
CA ALA A 493 -0.53 10.44 -26.61
C ALA A 493 0.07 9.05 -26.30
N PHE A 494 -0.69 7.98 -26.55
CA PHE A 494 -0.23 6.62 -26.32
C PHE A 494 0.94 6.23 -27.24
N ARG A 495 0.89 6.65 -28.52
CA ARG A 495 1.98 6.46 -29.49
C ARG A 495 3.23 7.24 -29.13
N ALA A 496 3.09 8.42 -28.53
CA ALA A 496 4.22 9.20 -28.05
C ALA A 496 4.98 8.49 -26.92
N VAL A 497 4.34 7.60 -26.15
CA VAL A 497 4.97 6.85 -25.05
C VAL A 497 5.47 5.48 -25.56
N THR A 498 6.70 5.48 -26.06
CA THR A 498 7.39 4.28 -26.56
C THR A 498 8.09 3.50 -25.44
N ALA A 499 8.45 2.24 -25.71
CA ALA A 499 9.26 1.44 -24.79
C ALA A 499 10.61 2.10 -24.46
N THR A 500 11.23 2.73 -25.46
CA THR A 500 12.46 3.52 -25.29
C THR A 500 12.26 4.70 -24.34
N ALA A 501 11.16 5.44 -24.48
CA ALA A 501 10.86 6.55 -23.59
C ALA A 501 10.64 6.10 -22.14
N ILE A 502 9.97 4.96 -21.93
CA ILE A 502 9.78 4.35 -20.61
C ILE A 502 11.13 3.97 -20.00
N ARG A 503 11.97 3.25 -20.75
CA ARG A 503 13.30 2.84 -20.30
C ARG A 503 14.16 4.05 -19.94
N ASN A 504 14.15 5.08 -20.77
CA ASN A 504 14.92 6.30 -20.53
C ASN A 504 14.42 7.05 -19.28
N ALA A 505 13.10 7.15 -19.08
CA ALA A 505 12.53 7.78 -17.90
C ALA A 505 12.90 7.04 -16.61
N ARG A 506 12.82 5.70 -16.61
CA ARG A 506 13.22 4.84 -15.50
C ARG A 506 14.70 4.96 -15.16
N ILE A 507 15.57 4.86 -16.17
CA ILE A 507 17.03 5.03 -15.99
C ILE A 507 17.35 6.43 -15.46
N LYS A 508 16.68 7.47 -15.98
CA LYS A 508 16.90 8.85 -15.52
C LYS A 508 16.53 9.03 -14.04
N GLU A 509 15.40 8.49 -13.60
CA GLU A 509 14.95 8.60 -12.21
C GLU A 509 15.91 7.85 -11.27
N ILE A 510 16.32 6.62 -11.63
CA ILE A 510 17.32 5.86 -10.88
C ILE A 510 18.66 6.60 -10.83
N LYS A 511 19.17 7.11 -11.96
CA LYS A 511 20.43 7.88 -12.02
C LYS A 511 20.37 9.13 -11.15
N GLN A 512 19.24 9.85 -11.14
CA GLN A 512 19.06 11.03 -10.29
C GLN A 512 19.13 10.67 -8.80
N GLU A 513 18.48 9.58 -8.40
CA GLU A 513 18.52 9.11 -7.01
C GLU A 513 19.91 8.62 -6.59
N ILE A 514 20.63 7.96 -7.50
CA ILE A 514 22.04 7.57 -7.31
C ILE A 514 22.93 8.81 -7.08
N MET A 515 22.74 9.88 -7.85
CA MET A 515 23.52 11.12 -7.73
C MET A 515 23.21 11.90 -6.44
N VAL A 516 22.01 11.77 -5.89
CA VAL A 516 21.61 12.42 -4.64
C VAL A 516 22.21 11.72 -3.41
N ASN A 517 22.67 10.47 -3.55
CA ASN A 517 23.26 9.72 -2.44
C ASN A 517 24.70 10.19 -2.15
N GLU A 518 24.92 10.79 -0.99
CA GLU A 518 26.21 11.39 -0.54
C GLU A 518 27.41 10.42 -0.62
N LYS A 519 27.18 9.10 -0.53
CA LYS A 519 28.24 8.09 -0.69
C LYS A 519 28.74 7.94 -2.12
N LEU A 520 27.86 8.12 -3.11
CA LEU A 520 28.22 8.06 -4.53
C LEU A 520 28.79 9.39 -5.04
N GLN A 521 28.40 10.50 -4.41
CA GLN A 521 29.00 11.80 -4.69
C GLN A 521 30.51 11.78 -4.42
N ARG A 522 30.95 11.17 -3.30
CA ARG A 522 32.38 10.93 -3.01
C ARG A 522 33.05 9.98 -4.00
N HIS A 523 32.36 8.91 -4.42
CA HIS A 523 32.89 7.98 -5.43
C HIS A 523 33.14 8.65 -6.79
N PHE A 524 32.29 9.60 -7.20
CA PHE A 524 32.46 10.38 -8.42
C PHE A 524 33.45 11.56 -8.27
N GLU A 525 33.65 12.07 -7.05
CA GLU A 525 34.78 12.97 -6.75
C GLU A 525 36.12 12.24 -6.89
N GLU A 526 36.18 10.96 -6.52
CA GLU A 526 37.37 10.10 -6.65
C GLU A 526 37.56 9.53 -8.07
N ASN A 527 36.48 9.34 -8.84
CA ASN A 527 36.49 8.76 -10.20
C ASN A 527 35.80 9.69 -11.22
N PRO A 528 36.45 10.78 -11.64
CA PRO A 528 35.85 11.78 -12.54
C PRO A 528 35.55 11.25 -13.96
N GLN A 529 36.21 10.17 -14.39
CA GLN A 529 36.00 9.51 -15.69
C GLN A 529 34.64 8.79 -15.77
N ASP A 530 34.15 8.23 -14.66
CA ASP A 530 32.86 7.54 -14.60
C ASP A 530 31.70 8.55 -14.64
N LEU A 531 31.90 9.71 -14.00
CA LEU A 531 30.98 10.85 -14.08
C LEU A 531 30.91 11.44 -15.51
N LEU A 532 32.03 11.47 -16.23
CA LEU A 532 32.08 11.87 -17.63
C LEU A 532 31.36 10.85 -18.53
N SER A 533 31.57 9.55 -18.30
CA SER A 533 30.86 8.48 -19.01
C SER A 533 29.34 8.54 -18.80
N LEU A 534 28.89 8.92 -17.60
CA LEU A 534 27.48 9.20 -17.26
C LEU A 534 26.93 10.48 -17.90
N ARG A 535 27.77 11.51 -18.11
CA ARG A 535 27.41 12.79 -18.75
C ARG A 535 27.41 12.73 -20.28
N HIS A 536 28.16 11.80 -20.87
CA HIS A 536 28.30 11.67 -22.33
C HIS A 536 27.25 10.78 -23.00
N ASP A 537 26.33 10.16 -22.23
CA ASP A 537 25.08 9.66 -22.79
C ASP A 537 24.32 10.84 -23.39
N LYS A 538 24.26 10.88 -24.73
CA LYS A 538 23.51 11.87 -25.52
C LYS A 538 22.19 12.22 -24.81
N GLU A 539 21.92 13.52 -24.64
CA GLU A 539 20.60 14.00 -24.27
C GLU A 539 19.59 13.49 -25.30
N LEU A 540 18.96 12.36 -25.01
CA LEU A 540 17.80 11.89 -25.75
C LEU A 540 16.68 12.86 -25.37
N HIS A 541 16.36 13.75 -26.32
CA HIS A 541 15.40 14.83 -26.15
C HIS A 541 14.17 14.36 -25.36
N PRO A 542 13.63 15.18 -24.42
CA PRO A 542 12.34 14.88 -23.83
C PRO A 542 11.34 14.66 -24.96
N ASN A 543 10.58 13.56 -24.89
CA ASN A 543 9.46 13.33 -25.79
C ASN A 543 8.69 14.65 -25.94
N ARG A 544 8.56 15.13 -27.17
CA ARG A 544 7.93 16.41 -27.50
C ARG A 544 6.48 16.37 -27.01
N VAL A 545 6.25 16.86 -25.78
CA VAL A 545 4.91 16.98 -25.21
C VAL A 545 4.14 17.93 -26.10
N GLN A 546 3.16 17.41 -26.82
CA GLN A 546 2.43 18.20 -27.80
C GLN A 546 1.56 19.23 -27.04
N PRO A 547 1.82 20.55 -27.18
CA PRO A 547 1.22 21.56 -26.32
C PRO A 547 -0.32 21.60 -26.43
N HIS A 548 -0.87 21.22 -27.59
CA HIS A 548 -2.30 21.18 -27.82
C HIS A 548 -3.02 20.04 -27.06
N LEU A 549 -2.31 18.98 -26.66
CA LEU A 549 -2.89 17.90 -25.86
C LEU A 549 -3.22 18.32 -24.42
N LYS A 550 -2.66 19.43 -23.94
CA LYS A 550 -2.97 19.96 -22.59
C LYS A 550 -4.38 20.54 -22.47
N ARG A 551 -4.96 21.10 -23.54
CA ARG A 551 -6.29 21.72 -23.53
C ARG A 551 -7.33 20.78 -24.15
N VAL A 552 -8.52 20.66 -23.55
CA VAL A 552 -9.62 19.90 -24.15
C VAL A 552 -10.53 20.87 -24.92
N PRO A 553 -10.76 20.66 -26.22
CA PRO A 553 -11.72 21.47 -26.97
C PRO A 553 -13.16 21.35 -26.47
N ASP A 554 -13.93 22.44 -26.50
CA ASP A 554 -15.28 22.52 -25.91
C ASP A 554 -16.30 21.57 -26.56
N TYR A 555 -16.10 21.23 -27.83
CA TYR A 555 -16.99 20.29 -28.54
C TYR A 555 -16.84 18.84 -28.07
N LEU A 556 -15.72 18.49 -27.44
CA LEU A 556 -15.50 17.15 -26.84
C LEU A 556 -16.07 17.04 -25.43
N LEU A 557 -16.38 18.16 -24.78
CA LEU A 557 -16.96 18.13 -23.43
C LEU A 557 -18.42 17.69 -23.48
N PRO A 558 -18.90 16.87 -22.52
CA PRO A 558 -20.32 16.53 -22.40
C PRO A 558 -21.15 17.80 -22.08
N LYS A 559 -22.43 17.80 -22.46
CA LYS A 559 -23.31 19.01 -22.40
C LYS A 559 -23.29 19.71 -21.02
N GLY A 560 -23.22 18.97 -19.91
CA GLY A 560 -23.12 19.54 -18.55
C GLY A 560 -21.79 20.25 -18.26
N ALA A 561 -20.68 19.81 -18.87
CA ALA A 561 -19.35 20.38 -18.68
C ALA A 561 -19.07 21.61 -19.57
N ARG A 562 -19.98 21.96 -20.50
CA ARG A 562 -19.84 23.13 -21.40
C ARG A 562 -20.25 24.47 -20.77
N SER A 563 -20.87 24.48 -19.58
CA SER A 563 -21.57 25.66 -19.05
C SER A 563 -20.85 26.43 -17.92
N HIS A 564 -19.85 25.86 -17.23
CA HIS A 564 -19.03 26.59 -16.25
C HIS A 564 -17.62 25.98 -16.10
N PRO A 565 -16.55 26.76 -15.87
CA PRO A 565 -15.18 26.25 -15.64
C PRO A 565 -15.00 25.55 -14.28
N THR A 566 -16.01 25.63 -13.41
CA THR A 566 -16.04 25.05 -12.08
C THR A 566 -17.38 24.33 -11.89
N VAL A 567 -17.44 23.04 -12.23
CA VAL A 567 -18.62 22.23 -11.89
C VAL A 567 -18.20 21.01 -11.09
N GLY A 568 -18.86 20.90 -9.94
CA GLY A 568 -18.80 19.75 -9.06
C GLY A 568 -19.53 18.53 -9.61
N PHE A 569 -19.78 17.61 -8.68
CA PHE A 569 -20.38 16.29 -8.87
C PHE A 569 -21.52 16.29 -9.90
N VAL A 570 -21.33 15.54 -10.99
CA VAL A 570 -22.41 15.19 -11.92
C VAL A 570 -22.94 13.83 -11.47
N PRO A 571 -24.13 13.75 -10.84
CA PRO A 571 -24.73 12.47 -10.53
C PRO A 571 -25.12 11.76 -11.84
N PHE A 572 -24.57 10.57 -12.06
CA PHE A 572 -24.93 9.70 -13.18
C PHE A 572 -26.26 9.00 -12.87
N LYS A 573 -27.39 9.64 -13.23
CA LYS A 573 -28.70 8.96 -13.28
C LYS A 573 -29.17 8.79 -14.73
N ASN A 574 -29.76 7.63 -15.01
CA ASN A 574 -30.53 7.37 -16.22
C ASN A 574 -31.73 8.33 -16.28
N THR A 575 -31.72 9.29 -17.20
CA THR A 575 -32.91 10.08 -17.51
C THR A 575 -33.62 9.48 -18.72
N ASN A 576 -34.73 8.78 -18.47
CA ASN A 576 -35.73 8.45 -19.49
C ASN A 576 -36.24 9.75 -20.16
N PRO A 577 -36.31 9.83 -21.50
CA PRO A 577 -36.83 11.00 -22.18
C PRO A 577 -38.34 10.84 -22.32
N ASN A 578 -39.11 11.26 -21.31
CA ASN A 578 -40.51 11.62 -21.51
C ASN A 578 -41.05 12.38 -20.31
N LYS A 579 -40.96 13.71 -20.35
CA LYS A 579 -41.94 14.58 -19.69
C LYS A 579 -42.03 15.91 -20.42
N HIS A 580 -43.24 16.17 -20.90
CA HIS A 580 -43.68 17.40 -21.55
C HIS A 580 -43.46 18.62 -20.65
N GLU A 581 -42.68 19.60 -21.11
CA GLU A 581 -42.74 20.96 -20.59
C GLU A 581 -43.64 21.84 -21.45
N LYS A 582 -44.69 22.35 -20.80
CA LYS A 582 -45.61 23.36 -21.33
C LYS A 582 -44.86 24.67 -21.57
N ARG A 583 -44.98 25.21 -22.78
CA ARG A 583 -44.45 26.52 -23.19
C ARG A 583 -45.32 27.65 -22.62
N GLY A 584 -44.72 28.57 -21.87
CA GLY A 584 -45.22 29.93 -21.63
C GLY A 584 -44.85 30.88 -22.79
N PRO A 585 -45.58 31.98 -23.01
CA PRO A 585 -45.53 32.74 -24.26
C PRO A 585 -44.43 33.81 -24.33
N ARG A 586 -44.16 34.17 -25.59
CA ARG A 586 -43.11 35.04 -26.14
C ARG A 586 -43.27 36.53 -25.80
N GLY A 587 -42.14 37.22 -25.66
CA GLY A 587 -41.94 38.64 -26.02
C GLY A 587 -40.54 38.78 -26.65
N GLY A 588 -40.42 39.11 -27.95
CA GLY A 588 -39.89 40.39 -28.46
C GLY A 588 -38.36 40.51 -28.26
N VAL A 589 -37.47 40.67 -29.25
CA VAL A 589 -37.45 41.56 -30.42
C VAL A 589 -36.38 41.06 -31.42
N ARG A 590 -36.64 41.28 -32.72
CA ARG A 590 -35.80 40.97 -33.89
C ARG A 590 -34.52 41.82 -33.98
N LYS A 591 -33.42 41.22 -34.46
CA LYS A 591 -32.61 41.74 -35.58
C LYS A 591 -31.72 40.63 -36.17
N ARG A 592 -31.95 40.32 -37.45
CA ARG A 592 -31.08 39.47 -38.29
C ARG A 592 -30.10 40.39 -39.02
N VAL A 593 -28.81 40.07 -38.98
CA VAL A 593 -27.83 40.55 -39.98
C VAL A 593 -27.09 39.32 -40.48
N ASN A 594 -27.22 39.05 -41.78
CA ASN A 594 -26.56 37.96 -42.47
C ASN A 594 -25.19 38.46 -42.95
N PRO A 595 -24.07 37.85 -42.54
CA PRO A 595 -22.73 38.22 -43.00
C PRO A 595 -22.49 37.60 -44.38
N LEU A 596 -21.66 38.25 -45.20
CA LEU A 596 -21.26 37.88 -46.57
C LEU A 596 -22.14 38.44 -47.69
N LYS A 597 -21.91 39.72 -48.01
CA LYS A 597 -21.98 40.19 -49.40
C LYS A 597 -20.95 41.30 -49.65
N LYS A 598 -20.03 40.97 -50.56
CA LYS A 598 -19.20 41.84 -51.43
C LYS A 598 -17.93 42.45 -50.81
N PHE A 599 -16.78 41.90 -51.22
CA PHE A 599 -15.82 42.47 -52.19
C PHE A 599 -15.02 41.25 -52.72
N LYS A 600 -15.24 40.70 -53.93
CA LYS A 600 -14.85 41.13 -55.29
C LYS A 600 -13.40 41.65 -55.41
N ARG A 601 -12.51 40.80 -55.92
CA ARG A 601 -11.99 40.94 -57.29
C ARG A 601 -12.04 39.59 -57.99
#